data_AF-A0A7W8LMZ7-F1
#
_entry.id   AF-A0A7W8LMZ7-F1
#
_cell.length_a   1.000
_cell.length_b   1.000
_cell.length_c   1.000
_cell.angle_alpha   90.00
_cell.angle_beta   90.00
_cell.angle_gamma   90.00
#
_symmetry.space_group_name_H-M   'P 1'
#
loop_
_entity.id
_entity.type
_entity.pdbx_description
1 polymer ?
#
loop_
_entity_poly.entity_id
_entity_poly.type
_entity_poly.pdbx_seq_one_letter_code
_entity_poly.pdbx_strand_id
1 'polypeptide(L)'
;MIAFIDNKDSFTFNIVQSLERVSGDKVCVFRSEEATVAEIEAAKPSHIVVGPGPGTPAEAGISIEAIKYFAGKLPILGICLGHQAIGAAFGANIVGAKYIRHGIVEEIKTDGRGIFRNIGLKGSFTRYHSLVVDESTLPPEFEVSARAKDGDIMGIRHKELVIEGVQFHPESIASEKGDNLFKAFLNYSRENISSVLLLNQLIDKKEPLSREQTASFISELTDGTMDEKVASSVLTAMAARGLPTADEMAGAAGVMLAKKTKFPLENHGLAEIVGTGGDGKGSFNISSMSALVASSCGQVMAKHGNRAVSSKSGAADFFEALGVNIMAAPDKTAELVKKTGFGFLMAPVYHSAMRFAAPIRKALGIKTIFNVLGPLLNPANAEYEVLGVYSKDLLKDYAHAAKSLGAKRVMVVNSEDGYDEISPCAKTYVYQIDEKGNENQYVIDPANFGISGADENELYGGNGPDNAKLAMEVLNGAGRKTIRYAVGLNAGAVLYLCGKARTLKDGYAMALEAIDSGKTLAKLKEIQDVSQALSA
;
A
#
# COMPACT_ATOMS: atom_id res chain seq x y z
N MET A 1 11.12 12.61 0.62
CA MET A 1 11.47 13.98 0.16
C MET A 1 12.46 13.88 -0.98
N ILE A 2 12.21 14.62 -2.06
CA ILE A 2 13.03 14.66 -3.28
C ILE A 2 13.83 15.97 -3.26
N ALA A 3 15.12 15.94 -3.62
CA ALA A 3 15.90 17.14 -3.84
C ALA A 3 15.91 17.50 -5.33
N PHE A 4 15.52 18.73 -5.65
CA PHE A 4 15.53 19.28 -7.01
C PHE A 4 16.57 20.40 -7.11
N ILE A 5 17.56 20.25 -7.98
CA ILE A 5 18.56 21.28 -8.26
C ILE A 5 18.04 22.14 -9.41
N ASP A 6 17.76 23.41 -9.11
CA ASP A 6 17.21 24.37 -10.05
C ASP A 6 18.33 25.18 -10.71
N ASN A 7 18.49 24.97 -12.02
CA ASN A 7 19.44 25.70 -12.87
C ASN A 7 18.82 26.94 -13.53
N LYS A 8 17.86 27.60 -12.87
CA LYS A 8 17.22 28.86 -13.31
C LYS A 8 16.38 28.74 -14.58
N ASP A 9 15.69 27.61 -14.74
CA ASP A 9 14.74 27.44 -15.85
C ASP A 9 13.35 27.97 -15.51
N SER A 10 12.64 28.48 -16.52
CA SER A 10 11.29 29.01 -16.37
C SER A 10 10.24 27.92 -16.09
N PHE A 11 10.53 26.66 -16.39
CA PHE A 11 9.65 25.51 -16.23
C PHE A 11 9.96 24.66 -15.00
N THR A 12 10.95 25.04 -14.17
CA THR A 12 11.32 24.33 -12.94
C THR A 12 10.10 23.94 -12.10
N PHE A 13 9.17 24.88 -11.86
CA PHE A 13 8.03 24.61 -10.99
C PHE A 13 7.00 23.64 -11.60
N ASN A 14 6.97 23.47 -12.93
CA ASN A 14 6.13 22.43 -13.55
C ASN A 14 6.67 21.03 -13.23
N ILE A 15 7.99 20.85 -13.23
CA ILE A 15 8.65 19.60 -12.84
C ILE A 15 8.41 19.34 -11.35
N VAL A 16 8.65 20.35 -10.50
CA VAL A 16 8.42 20.26 -9.06
C VAL A 16 6.99 19.84 -8.76
N GLN A 17 5.99 20.52 -9.34
CA GLN A 17 4.58 20.18 -9.15
C GLN A 17 4.23 18.78 -9.67
N SER A 18 4.81 18.35 -10.79
CA SER A 18 4.61 17.00 -11.30
C SER A 18 5.20 15.96 -10.34
N LEU A 19 6.44 16.15 -9.87
CA LEU A 19 7.09 15.29 -8.89
C LEU A 19 6.28 15.20 -7.57
N GLU A 20 5.82 16.32 -7.04
CA GLU A 20 4.97 16.35 -5.84
C GLU A 20 3.64 15.63 -6.08
N ARG A 21 3.01 15.86 -7.24
CA ARG A 21 1.76 15.20 -7.62
C ARG A 21 1.91 13.68 -7.73
N VAL A 22 3.00 13.20 -8.33
CA VAL A 22 3.19 11.76 -8.55
C VAL A 22 3.76 11.02 -7.35
N SER A 23 4.55 11.69 -6.50
CA SER A 23 5.14 11.09 -5.31
C SER A 23 4.24 11.21 -4.07
N GLY A 24 3.42 12.26 -3.98
CA GLY A 24 2.76 12.67 -2.73
C GLY A 24 3.72 13.25 -1.68
N ASP A 25 5.01 13.34 -2.00
CA ASP A 25 6.06 13.90 -1.14
C ASP A 25 6.33 15.36 -1.53
N LYS A 26 6.73 16.18 -0.56
CA LYS A 26 7.27 17.51 -0.85
C LYS A 26 8.61 17.40 -1.58
N VAL A 27 8.83 18.32 -2.51
CA VAL A 27 10.12 18.51 -3.20
C VAL A 27 10.85 19.70 -2.56
N CYS A 28 12.12 19.52 -2.22
CA CYS A 28 12.97 20.59 -1.73
C CYS A 28 13.81 21.13 -2.90
N VAL A 29 13.67 22.44 -3.18
CA VAL A 29 14.35 23.10 -4.30
C VAL A 29 15.64 23.76 -3.81
N PHE A 30 16.75 23.42 -4.45
CA PHE A 30 18.08 23.98 -4.21
C PHE A 30 18.51 24.77 -5.44
N ARG A 31 18.82 26.06 -5.26
CA ARG A 31 19.33 26.90 -6.35
C ARG A 31 20.77 26.53 -6.65
N SER A 32 21.09 26.24 -7.91
CA SER A 32 22.39 25.64 -8.24
C SER A 32 23.60 26.54 -7.98
N GLU A 33 23.43 27.86 -7.94
CA GLU A 33 24.50 28.82 -7.67
C GLU A 33 24.66 29.19 -6.18
N GLU A 34 23.67 28.84 -5.35
CA GLU A 34 23.62 29.28 -3.94
C GLU A 34 23.81 28.12 -2.97
N ALA A 35 23.27 26.95 -3.32
CA ALA A 35 23.32 25.77 -2.47
C ALA A 35 24.68 25.06 -2.56
N THR A 36 24.93 24.18 -1.61
CA THR A 36 26.10 23.30 -1.54
C THR A 36 25.69 21.83 -1.49
N VAL A 37 26.59 20.92 -1.86
CA VAL A 37 26.35 19.47 -1.75
C VAL A 37 26.06 19.04 -0.31
N ALA A 38 26.74 19.65 0.67
CA ALA A 38 26.52 19.40 2.09
C ALA A 38 25.09 19.77 2.55
N GLU A 39 24.52 20.86 2.05
CA GLU A 39 23.14 21.24 2.37
C GLU A 39 22.13 20.25 1.78
N ILE A 40 22.37 19.78 0.55
CA ILE A 40 21.54 18.73 -0.07
C ILE A 40 21.62 17.44 0.75
N GLU A 41 22.82 17.02 1.16
CA GLU A 41 23.00 15.82 1.97
C GLU A 41 22.34 15.94 3.35
N ALA A 42 22.46 17.10 4.00
CA ALA A 42 21.84 17.38 5.29
C ALA A 42 20.30 17.29 5.23
N ALA A 43 19.71 17.56 4.07
CA ALA A 43 18.28 17.40 3.84
C ALA A 43 17.84 15.92 3.75
N LYS A 44 18.76 14.96 3.65
CA LYS A 44 18.49 13.51 3.55
C LYS A 44 17.48 13.14 2.45
N PRO A 45 17.72 13.55 1.19
CA PRO A 45 16.82 13.23 0.10
C PRO A 45 16.82 11.74 -0.22
N SER A 46 15.71 11.24 -0.75
CA SER A 46 15.65 9.89 -1.32
C SER A 46 16.02 9.84 -2.80
N HIS A 47 15.90 10.96 -3.52
CA HIS A 47 16.16 11.09 -4.95
C HIS A 47 16.74 12.48 -5.25
N ILE A 48 17.60 12.55 -6.27
CA ILE A 48 18.12 13.79 -6.82
C ILE A 48 17.55 14.00 -8.23
N VAL A 49 17.01 15.18 -8.49
CA VAL A 49 16.61 15.61 -9.83
C VAL A 49 17.39 16.87 -10.19
N VAL A 50 18.14 16.84 -11.28
CA VAL A 50 18.87 17.99 -11.81
C VAL A 50 18.05 18.60 -12.94
N GLY A 51 17.54 19.80 -12.68
CA GLY A 51 16.60 20.48 -13.56
C GLY A 51 17.22 21.03 -14.85
N PRO A 52 16.36 21.43 -15.80
CA PRO A 52 16.76 22.20 -16.96
C PRO A 52 17.32 23.57 -16.56
N GLY A 53 17.96 24.26 -17.51
CA GLY A 53 18.52 25.59 -17.31
C GLY A 53 19.18 26.13 -18.60
N PRO A 54 19.48 27.43 -18.66
CA PRO A 54 20.24 28.00 -19.75
C PRO A 54 21.74 27.68 -19.64
N GLY A 55 22.48 27.92 -20.72
CA GLY A 55 23.94 27.83 -20.72
C GLY A 55 24.46 26.40 -20.88
N THR A 56 25.66 26.17 -20.35
CA THR A 56 26.39 24.90 -20.45
C THR A 56 26.53 24.22 -19.09
N PRO A 57 26.82 22.91 -19.01
CA PRO A 57 27.05 22.25 -17.73
C PRO A 57 28.14 22.86 -16.86
N ALA A 58 29.14 23.53 -17.45
CA ALA A 58 30.20 24.22 -16.70
C ALA A 58 29.66 25.44 -15.92
N GLU A 59 28.52 25.99 -16.35
CA GLU A 59 27.84 27.14 -15.74
C GLU A 59 26.68 26.70 -14.84
N ALA A 60 26.40 25.39 -14.75
CA ALA A 60 25.26 24.83 -14.01
C ALA A 60 25.48 24.75 -12.49
N GLY A 61 26.31 25.64 -11.93
CA GLY A 61 26.64 25.71 -10.51
C GLY A 61 27.07 24.36 -9.92
N ILE A 62 26.45 23.97 -8.81
CA ILE A 62 26.75 22.71 -8.11
C ILE A 62 26.33 21.43 -8.85
N SER A 63 25.65 21.52 -10.00
CA SER A 63 25.02 20.35 -10.64
C SER A 63 25.99 19.20 -10.90
N ILE A 64 27.16 19.48 -11.49
CA ILE A 64 28.18 18.45 -11.78
C ILE A 64 28.75 17.86 -10.49
N GLU A 65 29.03 18.72 -9.49
CA GLU A 65 29.57 18.30 -8.20
C GLU A 65 28.58 17.38 -7.46
N ALA A 66 27.30 17.77 -7.42
CA ALA A 66 26.24 17.00 -6.81
C ALA A 66 26.05 15.64 -7.51
N ILE A 67 26.07 15.61 -8.86
CA ILE A 67 25.98 14.35 -9.61
C ILE A 67 27.11 13.41 -9.22
N LYS A 68 28.35 13.89 -9.19
CA LYS A 68 29.52 13.08 -8.80
C LYS A 68 29.42 12.60 -7.35
N TYR A 69 28.96 13.46 -6.45
CA TYR A 69 28.87 13.13 -5.03
C TYR A 69 27.81 12.07 -4.72
N PHE A 70 26.64 12.18 -5.35
CA PHE A 70 25.50 11.29 -5.09
C PHE A 70 25.45 10.06 -6.01
N ALA A 71 26.30 9.99 -7.04
CA ALA A 71 26.42 8.81 -7.89
C ALA A 71 26.68 7.55 -7.04
N GLY A 72 25.82 6.55 -7.21
CA GLY A 72 25.86 5.30 -6.43
C GLY A 72 25.38 5.41 -4.98
N LYS A 73 25.07 6.62 -4.49
CA LYS A 73 24.43 6.83 -3.19
C LYS A 73 22.91 6.95 -3.32
N LEU A 74 22.44 7.70 -4.32
CA LEU A 74 21.03 7.99 -4.54
C LEU A 74 20.69 7.89 -6.04
N PRO A 75 19.42 7.57 -6.39
CA PRO A 75 18.92 7.73 -7.75
C PRO A 75 19.02 9.18 -8.25
N ILE A 76 19.47 9.36 -9.50
CA ILE A 76 19.64 10.67 -10.14
C ILE A 76 18.90 10.72 -11.49
N LEU A 77 18.09 11.76 -11.68
CA LEU A 77 17.47 12.10 -12.96
C LEU A 77 17.97 13.47 -13.44
N GLY A 78 18.50 13.55 -14.66
CA GLY A 78 18.85 14.81 -15.31
C GLY A 78 17.87 15.19 -16.43
N ILE A 79 17.45 16.45 -16.50
CA ILE A 79 16.50 16.92 -17.52
C ILE A 79 17.12 18.09 -18.28
N CYS A 80 17.16 18.00 -19.62
CA CYS A 80 17.78 18.97 -20.52
C CYS A 80 19.22 19.31 -20.10
N LEU A 81 19.47 20.48 -19.50
CA LEU A 81 20.78 20.83 -18.94
C LEU A 81 21.25 19.82 -17.89
N GLY A 82 20.35 19.28 -17.06
CA GLY A 82 20.69 18.21 -16.12
C GLY A 82 21.15 16.92 -16.80
N HIS A 83 20.57 16.57 -17.96
CA HIS A 83 21.03 15.44 -18.77
C HIS A 83 22.44 15.68 -19.33
N GLN A 84 22.70 16.89 -19.80
CA GLN A 84 24.02 17.30 -20.26
C GLN A 84 25.04 17.33 -19.11
N ALA A 85 24.63 17.77 -17.93
CA ALA A 85 25.45 17.76 -16.72
C ALA A 85 25.81 16.34 -16.28
N ILE A 86 24.91 15.36 -16.45
CA ILE A 86 25.25 13.94 -16.25
C ILE A 86 26.33 13.51 -17.23
N GLY A 87 26.15 13.78 -18.54
CA GLY A 87 27.17 13.48 -19.54
C GLY A 87 28.53 14.07 -19.18
N ALA A 88 28.58 15.37 -18.89
CA ALA A 88 29.79 16.10 -18.53
C ALA A 88 30.43 15.60 -17.22
N ALA A 89 29.62 15.25 -16.21
CA ALA A 89 30.11 14.74 -14.94
C ALA A 89 30.90 13.42 -15.10
N PHE A 90 30.53 12.59 -16.08
CA PHE A 90 31.19 11.33 -16.39
C PHE A 90 32.19 11.46 -17.56
N GLY A 91 32.42 12.66 -18.09
CA GLY A 91 33.47 12.93 -19.08
C GLY A 91 33.03 12.97 -20.54
N ALA A 92 31.73 12.96 -20.84
CA ALA A 92 31.23 13.20 -22.19
C ALA A 92 31.33 14.69 -22.55
N ASN A 93 31.64 14.97 -23.82
CA ASN A 93 31.61 16.32 -24.37
C ASN A 93 30.17 16.77 -24.67
N ILE A 94 29.94 18.07 -24.55
CA ILE A 94 28.69 18.71 -24.96
C ILE A 94 28.96 19.58 -26.18
N VAL A 95 28.22 19.32 -27.25
CA VAL A 95 28.41 19.96 -28.56
C VAL A 95 27.12 20.60 -29.04
N GLY A 96 27.21 21.45 -30.07
CA GLY A 96 26.03 22.02 -30.72
C GLY A 96 25.14 20.94 -31.34
N ALA A 97 23.83 21.06 -31.14
CA ALA A 97 22.85 20.23 -31.82
C ALA A 97 22.91 20.44 -33.33
N LYS A 98 22.71 19.37 -34.12
CA LYS A 98 22.68 19.47 -35.59
C LYS A 98 21.59 20.44 -36.08
N TYR A 99 20.46 20.41 -35.40
CA TYR A 99 19.33 21.30 -35.62
C TYR A 99 18.89 21.88 -34.28
N ILE A 100 18.91 23.20 -34.16
CA ILE A 100 18.40 23.89 -32.97
C ILE A 100 16.88 23.70 -32.91
N ARG A 101 16.37 23.22 -31.77
CA ARG A 101 14.93 22.96 -31.55
C ARG A 101 14.47 23.69 -30.31
N HIS A 102 13.59 24.68 -30.45
CA HIS A 102 12.96 25.37 -29.32
C HIS A 102 11.44 25.25 -29.42
N GLY A 103 10.83 24.52 -28.48
CA GLY A 103 9.37 24.36 -28.40
C GLY A 103 8.80 23.41 -29.44
N ILE A 104 9.62 22.51 -30.00
CA ILE A 104 9.20 21.58 -31.05
C ILE A 104 8.79 20.25 -30.42
N VAL A 105 7.57 19.80 -30.68
CA VAL A 105 7.11 18.45 -30.30
C VAL A 105 7.57 17.46 -31.37
N GLU A 106 8.22 16.39 -30.94
CA GLU A 106 8.69 15.35 -31.84
C GLU A 106 8.53 13.96 -31.23
N GLU A 107 8.28 12.96 -32.09
CA GLU A 107 8.31 11.56 -31.71
C GLU A 107 9.76 11.12 -31.44
N ILE A 108 10.02 10.68 -30.23
CA ILE A 108 11.29 10.16 -29.75
C ILE A 108 11.18 8.64 -29.65
N LYS A 109 12.15 7.92 -30.23
CA LYS A 109 12.29 6.47 -30.06
C LYS A 109 12.96 6.19 -28.72
N THR A 110 12.42 5.28 -27.94
CA THR A 110 12.97 4.88 -26.65
C THR A 110 13.21 3.36 -26.62
N ASP A 111 13.92 2.88 -25.60
CA ASP A 111 14.12 1.45 -25.38
C ASP A 111 13.03 0.78 -24.53
N GLY A 112 12.05 1.55 -24.03
CA GLY A 112 10.96 1.03 -23.19
C GLY A 112 11.42 0.43 -21.85
N ARG A 113 12.63 0.77 -21.37
CA ARG A 113 13.20 0.31 -20.10
C ARG A 113 13.39 1.47 -19.13
N GLY A 114 13.71 1.19 -17.88
CA GLY A 114 14.03 2.22 -16.87
C GLY A 114 12.93 3.28 -16.77
N ILE A 115 13.31 4.55 -16.94
CA ILE A 115 12.35 5.66 -16.93
C ILE A 115 11.33 5.64 -18.11
N PHE A 116 11.61 4.88 -19.16
CA PHE A 116 10.74 4.73 -20.34
C PHE A 116 9.77 3.56 -20.28
N ARG A 117 9.83 2.74 -19.22
CA ARG A 117 9.01 1.53 -19.07
C ARG A 117 7.50 1.76 -19.20
N ASN A 118 7.05 2.95 -18.80
CA ASN A 118 5.65 3.38 -18.85
C ASN A 118 5.28 4.22 -20.09
N ILE A 119 6.27 4.48 -20.94
CA ILE A 119 6.11 5.21 -22.19
C ILE A 119 5.96 4.21 -23.34
N GLY A 120 6.82 3.18 -23.35
CA GLY A 120 6.96 2.20 -24.44
C GLY A 120 8.03 2.65 -25.44
N LEU A 121 8.15 1.95 -26.56
CA LEU A 121 9.25 2.12 -27.54
C LEU A 121 9.27 3.48 -28.27
N LYS A 122 8.26 4.33 -28.06
CA LYS A 122 8.17 5.66 -28.64
C LYS A 122 7.22 6.56 -27.83
N GLY A 123 7.47 7.87 -27.86
CA GLY A 123 6.57 8.88 -27.29
C GLY A 123 6.85 10.27 -27.86
N SER A 124 5.85 11.15 -27.82
CA SER A 124 6.00 12.53 -28.32
C SER A 124 6.41 13.47 -27.19
N PHE A 125 7.52 14.18 -27.35
CA PHE A 125 8.03 15.10 -26.31
C PHE A 125 8.50 16.43 -26.90
N THR A 126 8.44 17.47 -26.08
CA THR A 126 8.91 18.81 -26.42
C THR A 126 10.43 18.90 -26.32
N ARG A 127 11.09 19.26 -27.42
CA ARG A 127 12.52 19.58 -27.48
C ARG A 127 12.72 21.08 -27.30
N TYR A 128 13.65 21.44 -26.43
CA TYR A 128 14.06 22.82 -26.17
C TYR A 128 15.58 22.89 -25.94
N HIS A 129 16.37 22.60 -26.97
CA HIS A 129 17.82 22.54 -26.84
C HIS A 129 18.57 22.98 -28.10
N SER A 130 19.75 23.53 -27.85
CA SER A 130 20.77 23.90 -28.83
C SER A 130 22.07 23.11 -28.64
N LEU A 131 22.17 22.34 -27.54
CA LEU A 131 23.31 21.54 -27.14
C LEU A 131 22.88 20.09 -26.91
N VAL A 132 23.77 19.15 -27.21
CA VAL A 132 23.56 17.71 -27.03
C VAL A 132 24.83 17.06 -26.51
N VAL A 133 24.68 15.89 -25.87
CA VAL A 133 25.80 15.00 -25.53
C VAL A 133 26.40 14.43 -26.82
N ASP A 134 27.71 14.57 -26.98
CA ASP A 134 28.45 13.96 -28.08
C ASP A 134 28.61 12.46 -27.85
N GLU A 135 27.86 11.67 -28.61
CA GLU A 135 27.86 10.21 -28.55
C GLU A 135 29.25 9.59 -28.69
N SER A 136 30.14 10.18 -29.49
CA SER A 136 31.49 9.65 -29.71
C SER A 136 32.36 9.70 -28.45
N THR A 137 31.96 10.52 -27.49
CA THR A 137 32.64 10.71 -26.20
C THR A 137 31.84 10.18 -25.02
N LEU A 138 30.66 9.58 -25.26
CA LEU A 138 29.84 9.03 -24.21
C LEU A 138 30.57 7.84 -23.56
N PRO A 139 30.81 7.86 -22.23
CA PRO A 139 31.53 6.80 -21.55
C PRO A 139 30.86 5.43 -21.69
N PRO A 140 31.64 4.33 -21.73
CA PRO A 140 31.10 2.99 -21.93
C PRO A 140 30.21 2.51 -20.77
N GLU A 141 30.25 3.14 -19.60
CA GLU A 141 29.29 2.89 -18.52
C GLU A 141 27.88 3.38 -18.83
N PHE A 142 27.65 4.17 -19.89
CA PHE A 142 26.32 4.57 -20.34
C PHE A 142 25.83 3.77 -21.54
N GLU A 143 24.50 3.65 -21.63
CA GLU A 143 23.78 3.25 -22.83
C GLU A 143 22.84 4.38 -23.27
N VAL A 144 22.63 4.52 -24.58
CA VAL A 144 21.65 5.46 -25.13
C VAL A 144 20.26 4.84 -25.02
N SER A 145 19.40 5.44 -24.21
CA SER A 145 18.05 4.94 -23.91
C SER A 145 16.95 5.59 -24.76
N ALA A 146 17.23 6.73 -25.42
CA ALA A 146 16.30 7.36 -26.35
C ALA A 146 16.99 8.19 -27.45
N ARG A 147 16.35 8.31 -28.62
CA ARG A 147 16.85 9.04 -29.80
C ARG A 147 15.75 9.80 -30.56
N ALA A 148 16.10 10.97 -31.06
CA ALA A 148 15.28 11.71 -32.02
C ALA A 148 15.52 11.24 -33.47
N LYS A 149 14.70 11.70 -34.43
CA LYS A 149 14.80 11.29 -35.84
C LYS A 149 16.08 11.78 -36.53
N ASP A 150 16.64 12.88 -36.07
CA ASP A 150 17.92 13.45 -36.53
C ASP A 150 19.17 12.76 -35.94
N GLY A 151 18.94 11.75 -35.07
CA GLY A 151 19.97 10.93 -34.44
C GLY A 151 20.51 11.49 -33.14
N ASP A 152 20.06 12.68 -32.72
CA ASP A 152 20.48 13.25 -31.44
C ASP A 152 20.08 12.34 -30.26
N ILE A 153 20.98 12.21 -29.29
CA ILE A 153 20.71 11.49 -28.04
C ILE A 153 19.63 12.24 -27.27
N MET A 154 18.53 11.53 -26.98
CA MET A 154 17.42 12.05 -26.20
C MET A 154 17.34 11.44 -24.81
N GLY A 155 18.07 10.35 -24.56
CA GLY A 155 18.14 9.71 -23.25
C GLY A 155 19.43 8.92 -23.08
N ILE A 156 19.99 8.96 -21.87
CA ILE A 156 21.11 8.11 -21.44
C ILE A 156 20.76 7.41 -20.13
N ARG A 157 21.28 6.20 -19.95
CA ARG A 157 21.17 5.41 -18.72
C ARG A 157 22.52 4.84 -18.34
N HIS A 158 22.89 4.96 -17.07
CA HIS A 158 24.09 4.30 -16.55
C HIS A 158 23.85 2.79 -16.41
N LYS A 159 24.82 1.95 -16.76
CA LYS A 159 24.69 0.47 -16.82
C LYS A 159 24.60 -0.21 -15.46
N GLU A 160 25.10 0.41 -14.41
CA GLU A 160 25.04 -0.13 -13.04
C GLU A 160 24.27 0.77 -12.07
N LEU A 161 24.63 2.06 -12.00
CA LEU A 161 24.00 3.05 -11.14
C LEU A 161 22.59 3.45 -11.63
N VAL A 162 21.73 3.87 -10.69
CA VAL A 162 20.41 4.44 -11.00
C VAL A 162 20.55 5.92 -11.40
N ILE A 163 21.18 6.14 -12.56
CA ILE A 163 21.39 7.47 -13.13
C ILE A 163 20.82 7.47 -14.54
N GLU A 164 19.81 8.30 -14.77
CA GLU A 164 19.22 8.50 -16.09
C GLU A 164 19.15 9.98 -16.43
N GLY A 165 19.22 10.31 -17.71
CA GLY A 165 19.03 11.69 -18.16
C GLY A 165 18.20 11.72 -19.43
N VAL A 166 17.38 12.75 -19.58
CA VAL A 166 16.60 13.04 -20.80
C VAL A 166 16.87 14.44 -21.33
N GLN A 167 17.06 14.57 -22.64
CA GLN A 167 17.37 15.86 -23.28
C GLN A 167 16.13 16.70 -23.56
N PHE A 168 14.94 16.09 -23.57
CA PHE A 168 13.65 16.74 -23.80
C PHE A 168 12.98 17.16 -22.48
N HIS A 169 11.87 17.88 -22.57
CA HIS A 169 11.12 18.42 -21.43
C HIS A 169 9.85 17.60 -21.17
N PRO A 170 9.88 16.58 -20.28
CA PRO A 170 8.70 15.78 -19.96
C PRO A 170 7.57 16.57 -19.30
N GLU A 171 7.88 17.69 -18.64
CA GLU A 171 6.94 18.58 -17.98
C GLU A 171 6.13 19.49 -18.92
N SER A 172 6.57 19.62 -20.17
CA SER A 172 5.88 20.47 -21.14
C SER A 172 4.46 19.94 -21.38
N ILE A 173 3.48 20.84 -21.46
CA ILE A 173 2.07 20.49 -21.71
C ILE A 173 1.86 19.71 -23.01
N ALA A 174 2.76 19.89 -23.98
CA ALA A 174 2.70 19.23 -25.27
C ALA A 174 3.47 17.89 -25.30
N SER A 175 4.14 17.52 -24.20
CA SER A 175 4.78 16.23 -24.02
C SER A 175 3.77 15.19 -23.54
N GLU A 176 3.82 13.99 -24.11
CA GLU A 176 2.97 12.88 -23.68
C GLU A 176 3.55 12.17 -22.46
N LYS A 177 2.68 11.77 -21.53
CA LYS A 177 3.03 10.86 -20.42
C LYS A 177 4.22 11.33 -19.56
N GLY A 178 4.47 12.64 -19.43
CA GLY A 178 5.54 13.18 -18.58
C GLY A 178 5.52 12.67 -17.14
N ASP A 179 4.34 12.70 -16.52
CA ASP A 179 4.13 12.13 -15.17
C ASP A 179 4.50 10.64 -15.07
N ASN A 180 4.35 9.87 -16.15
CA ASN A 180 4.70 8.44 -16.14
C ASN A 180 6.22 8.23 -16.11
N LEU A 181 6.99 9.14 -16.71
CA LEU A 181 8.45 9.14 -16.64
C LEU A 181 8.91 9.39 -15.20
N PHE A 182 8.35 10.41 -14.55
CA PHE A 182 8.67 10.70 -13.15
C PHE A 182 8.27 9.57 -12.21
N LYS A 183 7.10 8.95 -12.42
CA LYS A 183 6.70 7.74 -11.67
C LYS A 183 7.66 6.58 -11.86
N ALA A 184 8.13 6.37 -13.09
CA ALA A 184 9.09 5.31 -13.39
C ALA A 184 10.44 5.57 -12.71
N PHE A 185 10.89 6.83 -12.64
CA PHE A 185 12.10 7.21 -11.92
C PHE A 185 11.98 7.01 -10.41
N LEU A 186 10.89 7.48 -9.80
CA LEU A 186 10.67 7.38 -8.35
C LEU A 186 10.46 5.93 -7.87
N ASN A 187 9.97 5.07 -8.76
CA ASN A 187 9.80 3.64 -8.52
C ASN A 187 10.70 2.86 -9.49
N TYR A 188 12.00 3.13 -9.44
CA TYR A 188 12.92 2.66 -10.47
C TYR A 188 12.93 1.13 -10.59
N SER A 189 12.65 0.65 -11.80
CA SER A 189 12.98 -0.70 -12.26
C SER A 189 13.60 -0.57 -13.64
N ARG A 190 14.76 -1.21 -13.83
CA ARG A 190 15.44 -1.20 -15.12
C ARG A 190 14.65 -1.97 -16.17
N GLU A 191 14.24 -3.18 -15.83
CA GLU A 191 13.54 -4.07 -16.75
C GLU A 191 12.04 -4.11 -16.42
N ASN A 192 11.23 -4.31 -17.45
CA ASN A 192 9.83 -4.66 -17.26
C ASN A 192 9.73 -6.09 -16.74
N ILE A 193 8.70 -6.36 -15.95
CA ILE A 193 8.37 -7.72 -15.59
C ILE A 193 8.03 -8.51 -16.85
N SER A 194 8.68 -9.65 -17.02
CA SER A 194 8.33 -10.58 -18.10
C SER A 194 7.05 -11.32 -17.74
N SER A 195 5.92 -10.80 -18.23
CA SER A 195 4.61 -11.44 -18.07
C SER A 195 4.59 -12.85 -18.63
N VAL A 196 5.35 -13.12 -19.69
CA VAL A 196 5.52 -14.47 -20.26
C VAL A 196 6.15 -15.43 -19.24
N LEU A 197 7.20 -15.01 -18.54
CA LEU A 197 7.83 -15.85 -17.52
C LEU A 197 6.88 -16.10 -16.35
N LEU A 198 6.18 -15.07 -15.88
CA LEU A 198 5.18 -15.22 -14.81
C LEU A 198 4.06 -16.18 -15.20
N LEU A 199 3.50 -16.02 -16.40
CA LEU A 199 2.40 -16.86 -16.89
C LEU A 199 2.86 -18.30 -17.13
N ASN A 200 4.05 -18.53 -17.68
CA ASN A 200 4.58 -19.89 -17.84
C ASN A 200 4.81 -20.56 -16.48
N GLN A 201 5.32 -19.84 -15.48
CA GLN A 201 5.49 -20.37 -14.12
C GLN A 201 4.14 -20.73 -13.48
N LEU A 202 3.15 -19.84 -13.58
CA LEU A 202 1.83 -20.03 -12.97
C LEU A 202 0.97 -21.09 -13.69
N ILE A 203 1.02 -21.16 -15.02
CA ILE A 203 0.11 -21.99 -15.83
C ILE A 203 0.74 -23.35 -16.15
N ASP A 204 1.94 -23.34 -16.75
CA ASP A 204 2.59 -24.57 -17.23
C ASP A 204 3.20 -25.35 -16.06
N LYS A 205 4.02 -24.67 -15.25
CA LYS A 205 4.68 -25.30 -14.10
C LYS A 205 3.78 -25.43 -12.86
N LYS A 206 2.72 -24.62 -12.77
CA LYS A 206 1.83 -24.50 -11.60
C LYS A 206 2.57 -24.16 -10.31
N GLU A 207 3.67 -23.42 -10.43
CA GLU A 207 4.51 -22.98 -9.32
C GLU A 207 4.03 -21.61 -8.81
N PRO A 208 4.08 -21.35 -7.49
CA PRO A 208 3.80 -20.02 -6.95
C PRO A 208 4.87 -19.03 -7.39
N LEU A 209 4.52 -17.74 -7.39
CA LEU A 209 5.50 -16.68 -7.56
C LEU A 209 6.34 -16.50 -6.28
N SER A 210 7.60 -16.08 -6.43
CA SER A 210 8.40 -15.63 -5.29
C SER A 210 7.86 -14.32 -4.72
N ARG A 211 8.25 -13.98 -3.49
CA ARG A 211 7.90 -12.70 -2.85
C ARG A 211 8.27 -11.51 -3.73
N GLU A 212 9.45 -11.52 -4.35
CA GLU A 212 9.97 -10.46 -5.21
C GLU A 212 9.20 -10.36 -6.53
N GLN A 213 8.88 -11.51 -7.13
CA GLN A 213 8.06 -11.57 -8.35
C GLN A 213 6.67 -11.00 -8.08
N THR A 214 6.03 -11.39 -6.98
CA THR A 214 4.71 -10.88 -6.60
C THR A 214 4.77 -9.39 -6.25
N ALA A 215 5.77 -8.95 -5.50
CA ALA A 215 5.95 -7.53 -5.18
C ALA A 215 6.13 -6.69 -6.45
N SER A 216 6.98 -7.13 -7.38
CA SER A 216 7.15 -6.45 -8.66
C SER A 216 5.81 -6.35 -9.41
N PHE A 217 5.09 -7.47 -9.53
CA PHE A 217 3.82 -7.53 -10.26
C PHE A 217 2.77 -6.59 -9.65
N ILE A 218 2.60 -6.65 -8.32
CA ILE A 218 1.68 -5.77 -7.61
C ILE A 218 2.11 -4.31 -7.71
N SER A 219 3.41 -4.01 -7.72
CA SER A 219 3.88 -2.63 -7.89
C SER A 219 3.48 -2.07 -9.25
N GLU A 220 3.80 -2.74 -10.35
CA GLU A 220 3.44 -2.27 -11.70
C GLU A 220 1.93 -2.15 -11.89
N LEU A 221 1.17 -3.12 -11.38
CA LEU A 221 -0.30 -3.05 -11.38
C LEU A 221 -0.82 -1.82 -10.64
N THR A 222 -0.28 -1.55 -9.45
CA THR A 222 -0.73 -0.47 -8.57
C THR A 222 -0.13 0.90 -8.88
N ASP A 223 0.91 0.96 -9.74
CA ASP A 223 1.40 2.19 -10.36
C ASP A 223 0.58 2.60 -11.58
N GLY A 224 -0.28 1.70 -12.08
CA GLY A 224 -1.06 1.90 -13.30
C GLY A 224 -0.23 1.80 -14.57
N THR A 225 0.84 1.00 -14.52
CA THR A 225 1.83 0.92 -15.60
C THR A 225 1.73 -0.37 -16.40
N MET A 226 1.06 -1.38 -15.85
CA MET A 226 0.81 -2.64 -16.52
C MET A 226 -0.45 -2.57 -17.38
N ASP A 227 -0.41 -3.22 -18.56
CA ASP A 227 -1.59 -3.41 -19.40
C ASP A 227 -2.67 -4.23 -18.66
N GLU A 228 -3.91 -3.76 -18.69
CA GLU A 228 -5.01 -4.39 -17.93
C GLU A 228 -5.29 -5.84 -18.35
N LYS A 229 -5.07 -6.20 -19.63
CA LYS A 229 -5.27 -7.57 -20.12
C LYS A 229 -4.20 -8.48 -19.53
N VAL A 230 -2.94 -8.03 -19.55
CA VAL A 230 -1.82 -8.76 -18.94
C VAL A 230 -2.04 -8.94 -17.44
N ALA A 231 -2.39 -7.86 -16.73
CA ALA A 231 -2.69 -7.93 -15.30
C ALA A 231 -3.83 -8.91 -14.99
N SER A 232 -4.91 -8.86 -15.78
CA SER A 232 -6.05 -9.78 -15.66
C SER A 232 -5.63 -11.23 -15.89
N SER A 233 -4.80 -11.50 -16.90
CA SER A 233 -4.26 -12.84 -17.17
C SER A 233 -3.42 -13.37 -16.01
N VAL A 234 -2.53 -12.57 -15.44
CA VAL A 234 -1.69 -12.99 -14.30
C VAL A 234 -2.54 -13.26 -13.06
N LEU A 235 -3.48 -12.36 -12.71
CA LEU A 235 -4.38 -12.56 -11.58
C LEU A 235 -5.24 -13.81 -11.73
N THR A 236 -5.72 -14.09 -12.95
CA THR A 236 -6.50 -15.28 -13.26
C THR A 236 -5.65 -16.54 -13.13
N ALA A 237 -4.41 -16.51 -13.62
CA ALA A 237 -3.48 -17.63 -13.50
C ALA A 237 -3.12 -17.92 -12.03
N MET A 238 -2.86 -16.89 -11.22
CA MET A 238 -2.66 -17.04 -9.77
C MET A 238 -3.88 -17.67 -9.10
N ALA A 239 -5.09 -17.19 -9.40
CA ALA A 239 -6.32 -17.73 -8.83
C ALA A 239 -6.59 -19.17 -9.27
N ALA A 240 -6.32 -19.51 -10.53
CA ALA A 240 -6.50 -20.86 -11.07
C ALA A 240 -5.48 -21.87 -10.51
N ARG A 241 -4.27 -21.43 -10.13
CA ARG A 241 -3.27 -22.25 -9.44
C ARG A 241 -3.78 -22.71 -8.08
N GLY A 242 -4.52 -21.87 -7.36
CA GLY A 242 -5.13 -22.18 -6.08
C GLY A 242 -4.86 -21.11 -5.02
N LEU A 243 -4.73 -21.55 -3.77
CA LEU A 243 -4.50 -20.62 -2.65
C LEU A 243 -3.11 -19.97 -2.75
N PRO A 244 -3.01 -18.66 -2.44
CA PRO A 244 -1.74 -17.96 -2.43
C PRO A 244 -0.86 -18.44 -1.27
N THR A 245 0.45 -18.45 -1.49
CA THR A 245 1.43 -18.80 -0.46
C THR A 245 1.72 -17.63 0.48
N ALA A 246 2.39 -17.88 1.60
CA ALA A 246 2.86 -16.82 2.50
C ALA A 246 3.69 -15.75 1.76
N ASP A 247 4.59 -16.16 0.85
CA ASP A 247 5.46 -15.26 0.10
C ASP A 247 4.71 -14.38 -0.90
N GLU A 248 3.73 -14.95 -1.61
CA GLU A 248 2.88 -14.17 -2.53
C GLU A 248 2.06 -13.14 -1.75
N MET A 249 1.46 -13.54 -0.62
CA MET A 249 0.70 -12.64 0.24
C MET A 249 1.59 -11.54 0.84
N ALA A 250 2.77 -11.88 1.35
CA ALA A 250 3.71 -10.92 1.93
C ALA A 250 4.29 -9.96 0.87
N GLY A 251 4.60 -10.45 -0.34
CA GLY A 251 5.06 -9.62 -1.45
C GLY A 251 4.00 -8.61 -1.89
N ALA A 252 2.76 -9.07 -2.05
CA ALA A 252 1.64 -8.23 -2.42
C ALA A 252 1.27 -7.20 -1.34
N ALA A 253 1.13 -7.65 -0.09
CA ALA A 253 0.76 -6.79 1.03
C ALA A 253 1.87 -5.77 1.35
N GLY A 254 3.14 -6.18 1.27
CA GLY A 254 4.28 -5.29 1.48
C GLY A 254 4.29 -4.07 0.56
N VAL A 255 3.98 -4.28 -0.74
CA VAL A 255 3.87 -3.17 -1.70
C VAL A 255 2.72 -2.23 -1.36
N MET A 256 1.55 -2.79 -1.03
CA MET A 256 0.38 -2.00 -0.67
C MET A 256 0.61 -1.19 0.61
N LEU A 257 1.25 -1.79 1.63
CA LEU A 257 1.65 -1.11 2.86
C LEU A 257 2.74 -0.05 2.64
N ALA A 258 3.62 -0.22 1.65
CA ALA A 258 4.60 0.81 1.30
C ALA A 258 3.95 2.02 0.60
N LYS A 259 2.88 1.80 -0.16
CA LYS A 259 2.15 2.83 -0.92
C LYS A 259 0.99 3.48 -0.15
N LYS A 260 0.72 3.05 1.08
CA LYS A 260 -0.42 3.56 1.86
C LYS A 260 -0.24 5.04 2.23
N THR A 261 -1.35 5.75 2.40
CA THR A 261 -1.35 7.02 3.12
C THR A 261 -0.84 6.78 4.54
N LYS A 262 0.16 7.54 4.98
CA LYS A 262 0.77 7.37 6.31
C LYS A 262 -0.27 7.62 7.42
N PHE A 263 -0.29 6.75 8.41
CA PHE A 263 -1.07 6.92 9.63
C PHE A 263 -0.16 7.50 10.74
N PRO A 264 -0.37 8.75 11.19
CA PRO A 264 0.56 9.46 12.05
C PRO A 264 0.39 9.09 13.54
N LEU A 265 0.58 7.80 13.84
CA LEU A 265 0.54 7.28 15.19
C LEU A 265 1.73 6.33 15.41
N GLU A 266 2.72 6.79 16.15
CA GLU A 266 3.73 5.91 16.73
C GLU A 266 3.08 5.19 17.90
N ASN A 267 2.92 3.86 17.85
CA ASN A 267 2.36 3.16 19.00
C ASN A 267 2.78 1.71 19.11
N HIS A 268 3.02 1.32 20.35
CA HIS A 268 3.26 -0.05 20.76
C HIS A 268 1.96 -0.68 21.26
N GLY A 269 1.74 -1.93 20.88
CA GLY A 269 0.63 -2.73 21.35
C GLY A 269 -0.73 -2.43 20.73
N LEU A 270 -0.78 -1.79 19.55
CA LEU A 270 -2.00 -1.69 18.75
C LEU A 270 -2.47 -3.08 18.31
N ALA A 271 -3.78 -3.29 18.37
CA ALA A 271 -4.38 -4.55 17.95
C ALA A 271 -5.42 -4.35 16.85
N GLU A 272 -5.61 -5.41 16.08
CA GLU A 272 -6.63 -5.53 15.05
C GLU A 272 -7.36 -6.87 15.17
N ILE A 273 -8.64 -6.84 14.83
CA ILE A 273 -9.42 -8.03 14.49
C ILE A 273 -10.16 -7.80 13.18
N VAL A 274 -9.94 -8.66 12.19
CA VAL A 274 -10.51 -8.53 10.85
C VAL A 274 -10.47 -9.86 10.12
N GLY A 275 -11.47 -10.11 9.27
CA GLY A 275 -11.56 -11.30 8.43
C GLY A 275 -11.41 -10.97 6.94
N THR A 276 -11.05 -11.98 6.15
CA THR A 276 -11.03 -11.88 4.68
C THR A 276 -12.41 -11.53 4.08
N GLY A 277 -13.49 -11.84 4.79
CA GLY A 277 -14.85 -11.82 4.29
C GLY A 277 -15.08 -12.82 3.16
N GLY A 278 -16.27 -12.77 2.57
CA GLY A 278 -16.61 -13.64 1.44
C GLY A 278 -16.75 -15.12 1.82
N ASP A 279 -17.06 -15.39 3.09
CA ASP A 279 -17.56 -16.67 3.61
C ASP A 279 -18.97 -17.01 3.09
N GLY A 280 -19.70 -16.02 2.58
CA GLY A 280 -21.05 -16.17 2.03
C GLY A 280 -22.14 -16.32 3.10
N LYS A 281 -21.82 -16.08 4.39
CA LYS A 281 -22.74 -16.33 5.51
C LYS A 281 -23.73 -15.19 5.76
N GLY A 282 -23.38 -13.96 5.40
CA GLY A 282 -24.24 -12.80 5.64
C GLY A 282 -24.50 -12.55 7.14
N SER A 283 -23.50 -12.80 7.98
CA SER A 283 -23.55 -12.61 9.42
C SER A 283 -23.62 -11.13 9.83
N PHE A 284 -23.97 -10.95 11.10
CA PHE A 284 -23.70 -9.74 11.85
C PHE A 284 -22.20 -9.39 11.81
N ASN A 285 -21.87 -8.10 11.97
CA ASN A 285 -20.48 -7.61 11.93
C ASN A 285 -19.68 -7.97 13.21
N ILE A 286 -19.41 -9.27 13.43
CA ILE A 286 -18.79 -9.84 14.64
C ILE A 286 -17.45 -9.18 14.98
N SER A 287 -16.46 -9.18 14.09
CA SER A 287 -15.16 -8.54 14.35
C SER A 287 -15.26 -7.03 14.59
N SER A 288 -16.25 -6.34 14.00
CA SER A 288 -16.43 -4.89 14.23
C SER A 288 -16.89 -4.60 15.64
N MET A 289 -17.90 -5.33 16.10
CA MET A 289 -18.36 -5.23 17.48
C MET A 289 -17.32 -5.73 18.49
N SER A 290 -16.59 -6.79 18.15
CA SER A 290 -15.52 -7.34 18.99
C SER A 290 -14.37 -6.35 19.21
N ALA A 291 -14.04 -5.54 18.20
CA ALA A 291 -13.04 -4.48 18.34
C ALA A 291 -13.50 -3.38 19.33
N LEU A 292 -14.79 -3.00 19.33
CA LEU A 292 -15.33 -2.07 20.32
C LEU A 292 -15.26 -2.64 21.74
N VAL A 293 -15.62 -3.91 21.91
CA VAL A 293 -15.55 -4.59 23.22
C VAL A 293 -14.11 -4.72 23.71
N ALA A 294 -13.17 -5.10 22.85
CA ALA A 294 -11.75 -5.13 23.23
C ALA A 294 -11.25 -3.73 23.65
N SER A 295 -11.68 -2.68 22.94
CA SER A 295 -11.34 -1.29 23.31
C SER A 295 -11.94 -0.85 24.64
N SER A 296 -13.18 -1.23 24.94
CA SER A 296 -13.80 -0.95 26.23
C SER A 296 -13.07 -1.69 27.38
N CYS A 297 -12.43 -2.82 27.09
CA CYS A 297 -11.53 -3.54 28.00
C CYS A 297 -10.11 -2.93 28.12
N GLY A 298 -9.83 -1.79 27.47
CA GLY A 298 -8.57 -1.06 27.58
C GLY A 298 -7.46 -1.56 26.64
N GLN A 299 -7.82 -2.29 25.57
CA GLN A 299 -6.93 -2.58 24.46
C GLN A 299 -7.00 -1.46 23.42
N VAL A 300 -5.86 -0.99 22.92
CA VAL A 300 -5.86 0.03 21.86
C VAL A 300 -6.12 -0.67 20.52
N MET A 301 -7.18 -0.27 19.82
CA MET A 301 -7.65 -0.91 18.60
C MET A 301 -7.55 0.03 17.40
N ALA A 302 -7.00 -0.45 16.30
CA ALA A 302 -7.05 0.20 15.00
C ALA A 302 -7.60 -0.80 13.98
N LYS A 303 -8.91 -0.75 13.75
CA LYS A 303 -9.59 -1.70 12.87
C LYS A 303 -9.61 -1.20 11.44
N HIS A 304 -8.96 -1.91 10.54
CA HIS A 304 -9.08 -1.69 9.11
C HIS A 304 -10.38 -2.31 8.59
N GLY A 305 -10.99 -1.66 7.59
CA GLY A 305 -12.21 -2.18 6.99
C GLY A 305 -12.64 -1.42 5.76
N ASN A 306 -13.68 -1.95 5.12
CA ASN A 306 -14.27 -1.38 3.93
C ASN A 306 -15.80 -1.53 3.96
N ARG A 307 -16.48 -0.92 2.99
CA ARG A 307 -17.89 -1.17 2.71
C ARG A 307 -18.10 -2.56 2.14
N ALA A 308 -19.34 -3.05 2.24
CA ALA A 308 -19.72 -4.33 1.67
C ALA A 308 -19.44 -4.40 0.16
N VAL A 309 -18.91 -5.53 -0.30
CA VAL A 309 -18.79 -5.86 -1.74
C VAL A 309 -19.76 -6.97 -2.11
N SER A 310 -19.79 -8.06 -1.34
CA SER A 310 -20.69 -9.21 -1.52
C SER A 310 -21.60 -9.50 -0.32
N SER A 311 -21.32 -8.92 0.86
CA SER A 311 -22.18 -9.03 2.04
C SER A 311 -23.28 -7.95 2.04
N LYS A 312 -24.22 -8.03 2.98
CA LYS A 312 -25.24 -6.98 3.19
C LYS A 312 -24.71 -5.75 3.96
N SER A 313 -23.66 -5.95 4.78
CA SER A 313 -23.06 -4.91 5.62
C SER A 313 -21.56 -5.15 5.77
N GLY A 314 -20.73 -4.17 5.40
CA GLY A 314 -19.31 -4.13 5.69
C GLY A 314 -19.02 -3.47 7.04
N ALA A 315 -17.76 -3.50 7.48
CA ALA A 315 -17.36 -2.82 8.71
C ALA A 315 -17.63 -1.31 8.64
N ALA A 316 -17.39 -0.69 7.47
CA ALA A 316 -17.66 0.73 7.27
C ALA A 316 -19.15 1.06 7.41
N ASP A 317 -20.03 0.25 6.81
CA ASP A 317 -21.49 0.45 6.86
C ASP A 317 -22.01 0.32 8.31
N PHE A 318 -21.42 -0.59 9.09
CA PHE A 318 -21.72 -0.78 10.51
C PHE A 318 -21.31 0.42 11.37
N PHE A 319 -20.06 0.89 11.27
CA PHE A 319 -19.59 2.02 12.08
C PHE A 319 -20.23 3.35 11.68
N GLU A 320 -20.51 3.55 10.39
CA GLU A 320 -21.26 4.70 9.91
C GLU A 320 -22.68 4.72 10.46
N ALA A 321 -23.37 3.57 10.46
CA ALA A 321 -24.70 3.44 11.07
C ALA A 321 -24.68 3.62 12.60
N LEU A 322 -23.55 3.35 13.24
CA LEU A 322 -23.29 3.70 14.64
C LEU A 322 -22.80 5.16 14.83
N GLY A 323 -22.84 6.01 13.80
CA GLY A 323 -22.54 7.45 13.96
C GLY A 323 -21.06 7.80 14.12
N VAL A 324 -20.14 6.89 13.75
CA VAL A 324 -18.70 7.18 13.69
C VAL A 324 -18.38 7.83 12.34
N ASN A 325 -17.56 8.90 12.33
CA ASN A 325 -17.07 9.46 11.07
C ASN A 325 -15.99 8.55 10.47
N ILE A 326 -16.41 7.67 9.56
CA ILE A 326 -15.53 6.70 8.90
C ILE A 326 -14.63 7.31 7.82
N MET A 327 -14.88 8.54 7.37
CA MET A 327 -14.11 9.22 6.31
C MET A 327 -13.15 10.27 6.88
N ALA A 328 -12.88 10.25 8.19
CA ALA A 328 -11.95 11.16 8.83
C ALA A 328 -10.54 11.05 8.22
N ALA A 329 -9.85 12.20 8.13
CA ALA A 329 -8.46 12.24 7.69
C ALA A 329 -7.54 11.43 8.64
N PRO A 330 -6.38 10.94 8.15
CA PRO A 330 -5.48 10.09 8.95
C PRO A 330 -5.02 10.70 10.28
N ASP A 331 -4.75 12.00 10.31
CA ASP A 331 -4.39 12.77 11.51
C ASP A 331 -5.52 12.81 12.54
N LYS A 332 -6.75 13.06 12.08
CA LYS A 332 -7.95 13.04 12.93
C LYS A 332 -8.25 11.65 13.46
N THR A 333 -8.07 10.63 12.63
CA THR A 333 -8.26 9.24 13.06
C THR A 333 -7.20 8.82 14.09
N ALA A 334 -5.94 9.26 13.92
CA ALA A 334 -4.90 9.04 14.91
C ALA A 334 -5.20 9.75 16.24
N GLU A 335 -5.76 10.97 16.19
CA GLU A 335 -6.21 11.69 17.37
C GLU A 335 -7.37 10.99 18.09
N LEU A 336 -8.33 10.43 17.34
CA LEU A 336 -9.43 9.62 17.87
C LEU A 336 -8.89 8.39 18.62
N VAL A 337 -7.91 7.68 18.06
CA VAL A 337 -7.25 6.54 18.72
C VAL A 337 -6.57 6.99 20.01
N LYS A 338 -5.83 8.10 20.00
CA LYS A 338 -5.14 8.63 21.21
C LYS A 338 -6.12 8.97 22.33
N LYS A 339 -7.28 9.54 21.98
CA LYS A 339 -8.29 9.99 22.95
C LYS A 339 -9.13 8.84 23.51
N THR A 340 -9.50 7.87 22.66
CA THR A 340 -10.54 6.89 23.01
C THR A 340 -10.03 5.45 23.10
N GLY A 341 -8.83 5.18 22.56
CA GLY A 341 -8.28 3.83 22.41
C GLY A 341 -8.88 3.06 21.22
N PHE A 342 -9.63 3.71 20.33
CA PHE A 342 -10.23 3.08 19.16
C PHE A 342 -10.13 3.98 17.92
N GLY A 343 -9.91 3.37 16.76
CA GLY A 343 -10.04 4.03 15.46
C GLY A 343 -10.45 3.05 14.37
N PHE A 344 -11.33 3.51 13.48
CA PHE A 344 -11.70 2.79 12.26
C PHE A 344 -10.91 3.36 11.08
N LEU A 345 -10.22 2.49 10.35
CA LEU A 345 -9.38 2.84 9.21
C LEU A 345 -10.10 2.43 7.92
N MET A 346 -10.76 3.37 7.26
CA MET A 346 -11.53 3.12 6.04
C MET A 346 -10.60 2.94 4.83
N ALA A 347 -10.59 1.74 4.23
CA ALA A 347 -9.59 1.33 3.24
C ALA A 347 -9.38 2.34 2.08
N PRO A 348 -10.41 2.94 1.45
CA PRO A 348 -10.22 3.95 0.39
C PRO A 348 -9.45 5.21 0.81
N VAL A 349 -9.42 5.57 2.10
CA VAL A 349 -8.65 6.72 2.61
C VAL A 349 -7.15 6.43 2.58
N TYR A 350 -6.77 5.17 2.78
CA TYR A 350 -5.38 4.77 2.96
C TYR A 350 -4.77 4.10 1.72
N HIS A 351 -5.58 3.43 0.89
CA HIS A 351 -5.10 2.56 -0.19
C HIS A 351 -5.51 3.06 -1.58
N SER A 352 -5.18 4.32 -1.91
CA SER A 352 -5.60 4.96 -3.16
C SER A 352 -5.07 4.28 -4.43
N ALA A 353 -3.96 3.56 -4.31
CA ALA A 353 -3.38 2.69 -5.34
C ALA A 353 -4.36 1.62 -5.86
N MET A 354 -5.37 1.23 -5.06
CA MET A 354 -6.39 0.26 -5.49
C MET A 354 -7.22 0.72 -6.68
N ARG A 355 -7.22 2.02 -7.04
CA ARG A 355 -7.94 2.53 -8.23
C ARG A 355 -7.53 1.85 -9.54
N PHE A 356 -6.30 1.33 -9.62
CA PHE A 356 -5.81 0.62 -10.81
C PHE A 356 -6.21 -0.86 -10.82
N ALA A 357 -6.27 -1.50 -9.65
CA ALA A 357 -6.68 -2.91 -9.53
C ALA A 357 -8.21 -3.09 -9.48
N ALA A 358 -8.96 -2.10 -8.97
CA ALA A 358 -10.40 -2.22 -8.76
C ALA A 358 -11.23 -2.48 -10.04
N PRO A 359 -10.98 -1.81 -11.18
CA PRO A 359 -11.68 -2.10 -12.43
C PRO A 359 -11.46 -3.53 -12.91
N ILE A 360 -10.20 -4.01 -12.85
CA ILE A 360 -9.82 -5.38 -13.22
C ILE A 360 -10.54 -6.39 -12.32
N ARG A 361 -10.52 -6.19 -10.99
CA ARG A 361 -11.22 -7.07 -10.05
C ARG A 361 -12.71 -7.14 -10.32
N LYS A 362 -13.34 -6.00 -10.62
CA LYS A 362 -14.76 -5.93 -10.96
C LYS A 362 -15.07 -6.68 -12.26
N ALA A 363 -14.22 -6.55 -13.27
CA ALA A 363 -14.38 -7.24 -14.56
C ALA A 363 -14.17 -8.75 -14.44
N LEU A 364 -13.20 -9.20 -13.65
CA LEU A 364 -12.93 -10.62 -13.42
C LEU A 364 -14.04 -11.31 -12.64
N GLY A 365 -14.62 -10.66 -11.62
CA GLY A 365 -15.74 -11.20 -10.83
C GLY A 365 -15.42 -12.46 -10.00
N ILE A 366 -14.17 -12.94 -10.00
CA ILE A 366 -13.71 -14.09 -9.25
C ILE A 366 -12.85 -13.69 -8.03
N LYS A 367 -12.69 -14.61 -7.08
CA LYS A 367 -11.71 -14.43 -5.99
C LYS A 367 -10.29 -14.44 -6.59
N THR A 368 -9.47 -13.49 -6.17
CA THR A 368 -8.04 -13.38 -6.54
C THR A 368 -7.22 -13.18 -5.26
N ILE A 369 -5.89 -13.03 -5.39
CA ILE A 369 -5.03 -12.68 -4.25
C ILE A 369 -5.55 -11.46 -3.49
N PHE A 370 -6.17 -10.48 -4.16
CA PHE A 370 -6.73 -9.29 -3.48
C PHE A 370 -7.83 -9.58 -2.47
N ASN A 371 -8.50 -10.74 -2.54
CA ASN A 371 -9.49 -11.16 -1.55
C ASN A 371 -8.86 -11.58 -0.22
N VAL A 372 -7.59 -12.00 -0.25
CA VAL A 372 -6.83 -12.32 0.96
C VAL A 372 -5.97 -11.17 1.45
N LEU A 373 -5.82 -10.07 0.69
CA LEU A 373 -4.93 -8.99 1.13
C LEU A 373 -5.53 -8.10 2.21
N GLY A 374 -6.83 -7.80 2.17
CA GLY A 374 -7.46 -6.78 3.03
C GLY A 374 -7.03 -6.79 4.52
N PRO A 375 -7.10 -7.94 5.20
CA PRO A 375 -6.64 -8.09 6.59
C PRO A 375 -5.15 -7.80 6.82
N LEU A 376 -4.28 -8.01 5.82
CA LEU A 376 -2.84 -7.79 5.91
C LEU A 376 -2.43 -6.32 5.62
N LEU A 377 -3.40 -5.43 5.39
CA LEU A 377 -3.15 -4.07 4.92
C LEU A 377 -3.41 -2.99 5.98
N ASN A 378 -3.34 -3.31 7.27
CA ASN A 378 -3.59 -2.35 8.33
C ASN A 378 -2.71 -1.09 8.21
N PRO A 379 -3.30 0.10 7.98
CA PRO A 379 -2.50 1.31 7.82
C PRO A 379 -1.72 1.72 9.08
N ALA A 380 -2.18 1.33 10.26
CA ALA A 380 -1.54 1.61 11.55
C ALA A 380 -0.45 0.60 11.94
N ASN A 381 -0.18 -0.43 11.13
CA ASN A 381 0.78 -1.51 11.45
C ASN A 381 0.48 -2.15 12.83
N ALA A 382 -0.70 -2.75 12.97
CA ALA A 382 -1.08 -3.41 14.23
C ALA A 382 -0.01 -4.46 14.64
N GLU A 383 0.35 -4.48 15.92
CA GLU A 383 1.35 -5.43 16.43
C GLU A 383 0.69 -6.76 16.83
N TYR A 384 -0.60 -6.74 17.15
CA TYR A 384 -1.37 -7.92 17.57
C TYR A 384 -2.57 -8.11 16.65
N GLU A 385 -2.60 -9.22 15.94
CA GLU A 385 -3.57 -9.43 14.85
C GLU A 385 -4.36 -10.72 15.08
N VAL A 386 -5.68 -10.59 15.24
CA VAL A 386 -6.63 -11.72 15.15
C VAL A 386 -7.25 -11.70 13.76
N LEU A 387 -6.90 -12.68 12.93
CA LEU A 387 -7.19 -12.69 11.49
C LEU A 387 -8.11 -13.84 11.13
N GLY A 388 -9.24 -13.51 10.51
CA GLY A 388 -10.18 -14.45 9.95
C GLY A 388 -9.83 -14.86 8.52
N VAL A 389 -9.84 -16.16 8.21
CA VAL A 389 -9.72 -16.65 6.82
C VAL A 389 -10.90 -17.52 6.42
N TYR A 390 -11.30 -17.44 5.15
CA TYR A 390 -12.42 -18.23 4.60
C TYR A 390 -12.09 -19.73 4.39
N SER A 391 -10.83 -20.14 4.54
CA SER A 391 -10.39 -21.52 4.36
C SER A 391 -9.36 -21.93 5.42
N LYS A 392 -9.55 -23.10 6.03
CA LYS A 392 -8.62 -23.72 6.96
C LYS A 392 -7.21 -23.90 6.36
N ASP A 393 -7.12 -24.13 5.06
CA ASP A 393 -5.84 -24.36 4.37
C ASP A 393 -4.98 -23.09 4.29
N LEU A 394 -5.56 -21.90 4.54
CA LEU A 394 -4.82 -20.64 4.59
C LEU A 394 -4.17 -20.38 5.95
N LEU A 395 -4.61 -21.03 7.03
CA LEU A 395 -4.26 -20.64 8.41
C LEU A 395 -2.76 -20.42 8.62
N LYS A 396 -1.94 -21.38 8.18
CA LYS A 396 -0.48 -21.35 8.33
C LYS A 396 0.14 -20.24 7.49
N ASP A 397 -0.07 -20.27 6.17
CA ASP A 397 0.54 -19.32 5.24
C ASP A 397 0.16 -17.87 5.57
N TYR A 398 -1.08 -17.65 6.00
CA TYR A 398 -1.56 -16.33 6.39
C TYR A 398 -0.87 -15.82 7.66
N ALA A 399 -0.66 -16.69 8.65
CA ALA A 399 0.04 -16.35 9.88
C ALA A 399 1.50 -15.96 9.61
N HIS A 400 2.18 -16.72 8.74
CA HIS A 400 3.54 -16.40 8.31
C HIS A 400 3.61 -15.11 7.51
N ALA A 401 2.66 -14.85 6.60
CA ALA A 401 2.58 -13.60 5.87
C ALA A 401 2.47 -12.41 6.83
N ALA A 402 1.50 -12.42 7.75
CA ALA A 402 1.32 -11.39 8.77
C ALA A 402 2.59 -11.18 9.64
N LYS A 403 3.19 -12.28 10.13
CA LYS A 403 4.43 -12.24 10.91
C LYS A 403 5.58 -11.58 10.13
N SER A 404 5.72 -11.91 8.85
CA SER A 404 6.77 -11.36 7.96
C SER A 404 6.58 -9.88 7.62
N LEU A 405 5.36 -9.36 7.78
CA LEU A 405 5.00 -7.95 7.55
C LEU A 405 5.18 -7.09 8.81
N GLY A 406 5.51 -7.70 9.96
CA GLY A 406 5.90 -7.01 11.18
C GLY A 406 4.99 -7.25 12.39
N ALA A 407 3.93 -8.04 12.27
CA ALA A 407 3.08 -8.37 13.40
C ALA A 407 3.90 -9.08 14.50
N LYS A 408 3.74 -8.66 15.76
CA LYS A 408 4.42 -9.30 16.90
C LYS A 408 3.73 -10.60 17.26
N ARG A 409 2.40 -10.62 17.36
CA ARG A 409 1.62 -11.83 17.66
C ARG A 409 0.45 -11.92 16.70
N VAL A 410 0.26 -13.11 16.15
CA VAL A 410 -0.78 -13.37 15.15
C VAL A 410 -1.59 -14.57 15.60
N MET A 411 -2.90 -14.48 15.49
CA MET A 411 -3.84 -15.59 15.64
C MET A 411 -4.72 -15.64 14.40
N VAL A 412 -4.55 -16.65 13.56
CA VAL A 412 -5.40 -16.87 12.39
C VAL A 412 -6.46 -17.92 12.70
N VAL A 413 -7.70 -17.67 12.33
CA VAL A 413 -8.86 -18.51 12.68
C VAL A 413 -9.73 -18.86 11.46
N ASN A 414 -10.31 -20.05 11.49
CA ASN A 414 -11.36 -20.50 10.58
C ASN A 414 -12.25 -21.52 11.30
N SER A 415 -13.56 -21.33 11.25
CA SER A 415 -14.51 -22.21 11.95
C SER A 415 -15.02 -23.35 11.07
N GLU A 416 -15.40 -24.47 11.69
CA GLU A 416 -15.92 -25.66 11.00
C GLU A 416 -17.23 -25.39 10.25
N ASP A 417 -18.06 -24.47 10.75
CA ASP A 417 -19.27 -24.00 10.09
C ASP A 417 -18.98 -22.98 8.98
N GLY A 418 -17.71 -22.62 8.72
CA GLY A 418 -17.26 -21.87 7.56
C GLY A 418 -17.19 -20.35 7.75
N TYR A 419 -17.34 -19.84 8.97
CA TYR A 419 -17.06 -18.44 9.26
C TYR A 419 -15.56 -18.16 9.29
N ASP A 420 -15.19 -16.96 8.91
CA ASP A 420 -13.86 -16.40 9.12
C ASP A 420 -13.74 -15.70 10.50
N GLU A 421 -14.40 -16.24 11.51
CA GLU A 421 -14.43 -15.73 12.89
C GLU A 421 -14.43 -16.93 13.85
N ILE A 422 -14.20 -16.70 15.16
CA ILE A 422 -14.42 -17.75 16.17
C ILE A 422 -15.92 -17.95 16.35
N SER A 423 -16.43 -19.10 15.91
CA SER A 423 -17.86 -19.42 15.97
C SER A 423 -18.29 -19.87 17.38
N PRO A 424 -19.45 -19.43 17.90
CA PRO A 424 -20.07 -20.01 19.09
C PRO A 424 -20.86 -21.30 18.80
N CYS A 425 -21.08 -21.63 17.51
CA CYS A 425 -21.92 -22.74 17.07
C CYS A 425 -21.10 -23.98 16.65
N ALA A 426 -19.81 -23.80 16.35
CA ALA A 426 -18.93 -24.87 15.91
C ALA A 426 -17.50 -24.68 16.42
N LYS A 427 -16.68 -25.74 16.31
CA LYS A 427 -15.27 -25.65 16.65
C LYS A 427 -14.54 -24.72 15.68
N THR A 428 -13.51 -24.06 16.19
CA THR A 428 -12.68 -23.14 15.40
C THR A 428 -11.23 -23.58 15.42
N TYR A 429 -10.63 -23.74 14.24
CA TYR A 429 -9.22 -24.06 14.07
C TYR A 429 -8.38 -22.79 14.17
N VAL A 430 -7.27 -22.87 14.89
CA VAL A 430 -6.39 -21.74 15.15
C VAL A 430 -4.95 -22.07 14.77
N TYR A 431 -4.29 -21.11 14.11
CA TYR A 431 -2.84 -21.07 13.95
C TYR A 431 -2.32 -19.79 14.59
N GLN A 432 -1.47 -19.92 15.59
CA GLN A 432 -0.95 -18.79 16.36
C GLN A 432 0.57 -18.73 16.26
N ILE A 433 1.12 -17.53 16.03
CA ILE A 433 2.56 -17.25 16.10
C ILE A 433 2.77 -16.19 17.17
N ASP A 434 3.60 -16.49 18.17
CA ASP A 434 3.91 -15.57 19.25
C ASP A 434 5.05 -14.58 18.89
N GLU A 435 5.38 -13.72 19.85
CA GLU A 435 6.40 -12.67 19.69
C GLU A 435 7.80 -13.24 19.42
N LYS A 436 8.13 -14.38 20.03
CA LYS A 436 9.40 -15.09 19.86
C LYS A 436 9.43 -15.94 18.59
N GLY A 437 8.31 -16.03 17.87
CA GLY A 437 8.16 -16.86 16.68
C GLY A 437 7.77 -18.30 16.98
N ASN A 438 7.34 -18.63 18.21
CA ASN A 438 6.83 -19.97 18.48
C ASN A 438 5.45 -20.13 17.86
N GLU A 439 5.26 -21.27 17.22
CA GLU A 439 4.04 -21.60 16.49
C GLU A 439 3.20 -22.60 17.28
N ASN A 440 1.90 -22.34 17.39
CA ASN A 440 0.95 -23.21 18.08
C ASN A 440 -0.30 -23.43 17.22
N GLN A 441 -0.76 -24.67 17.16
CA GLN A 441 -2.00 -25.05 16.50
C GLN A 441 -2.92 -25.71 17.51
N TYR A 442 -4.17 -25.25 17.57
CA TYR A 442 -5.16 -25.79 18.49
C TYR A 442 -6.58 -25.53 17.98
N VAL A 443 -7.55 -26.09 18.69
CA VAL A 443 -8.98 -25.94 18.38
C VAL A 443 -9.69 -25.29 19.55
N ILE A 444 -10.45 -24.24 19.27
CA ILE A 444 -11.36 -23.60 20.20
C ILE A 444 -12.70 -24.33 20.11
N ASP A 445 -13.14 -24.89 21.23
CA ASP A 445 -14.46 -25.53 21.38
C ASP A 445 -15.37 -24.62 22.23
N PRO A 446 -16.48 -24.10 21.70
CA PRO A 446 -17.42 -23.25 22.44
C PRO A 446 -17.89 -23.87 23.76
N ALA A 447 -17.97 -25.20 23.86
CA ALA A 447 -18.37 -25.88 25.09
C ALA A 447 -17.43 -25.56 26.27
N ASN A 448 -16.14 -25.32 26.03
CA ASN A 448 -15.17 -24.98 27.07
C ASN A 448 -15.41 -23.59 27.71
N PHE A 449 -16.20 -22.76 27.04
CA PHE A 449 -16.63 -21.43 27.48
C PHE A 449 -18.01 -21.46 28.14
N GLY A 450 -18.61 -22.63 28.30
CA GLY A 450 -19.96 -22.79 28.86
C GLY A 450 -21.07 -22.45 27.86
N ILE A 451 -20.77 -22.39 26.57
CA ILE A 451 -21.75 -22.07 25.54
C ILE A 451 -22.50 -23.36 25.16
N SER A 452 -23.79 -23.41 25.49
CA SER A 452 -24.71 -24.47 25.08
C SER A 452 -25.96 -23.86 24.43
N GLY A 453 -26.42 -24.44 23.31
CA GLY A 453 -27.65 -24.00 22.63
C GLY A 453 -27.53 -22.66 21.89
N ALA A 454 -26.36 -22.40 21.31
CA ALA A 454 -26.18 -21.35 20.30
C ALA A 454 -26.94 -21.73 19.02
N ASP A 455 -27.65 -20.78 18.42
CA ASP A 455 -28.38 -20.97 17.17
C ASP A 455 -27.70 -20.17 16.07
N GLU A 456 -27.20 -20.84 15.03
CA GLU A 456 -26.56 -20.18 13.88
C GLU A 456 -27.49 -19.14 13.24
N ASN A 457 -28.81 -19.34 13.27
CA ASN A 457 -29.75 -18.38 12.70
C ASN A 457 -29.73 -17.02 13.42
N GLU A 458 -29.34 -16.99 14.69
CA GLU A 458 -29.20 -15.74 15.41
C GLU A 458 -28.00 -14.90 14.92
N LEU A 459 -26.98 -15.53 14.29
CA LEU A 459 -25.80 -14.85 13.76
C LEU A 459 -26.07 -14.07 12.48
N TYR A 460 -27.17 -14.35 11.77
CA TYR A 460 -27.49 -13.65 10.52
C TYR A 460 -27.72 -12.15 10.74
N GLY A 461 -27.10 -11.36 9.87
CA GLY A 461 -27.20 -9.91 9.84
C GLY A 461 -28.09 -9.37 8.72
N GLY A 462 -28.28 -8.06 8.75
CA GLY A 462 -28.90 -7.26 7.70
C GLY A 462 -27.92 -6.27 7.09
N ASN A 463 -28.43 -5.11 6.69
CA ASN A 463 -27.61 -3.98 6.24
C ASN A 463 -26.92 -3.27 7.43
N GLY A 464 -26.15 -2.21 7.16
CA GLY A 464 -25.48 -1.41 8.19
C GLY A 464 -26.41 -0.98 9.33
N PRO A 465 -27.54 -0.28 9.04
CA PRO A 465 -28.55 0.07 10.03
C PRO A 465 -29.14 -1.11 10.82
N ASP A 466 -29.46 -2.22 10.16
CA ASP A 466 -30.00 -3.41 10.82
C ASP A 466 -28.98 -3.98 11.81
N ASN A 467 -27.72 -4.10 11.39
CA ASN A 467 -26.65 -4.60 12.24
C ASN A 467 -26.32 -3.62 13.37
N ALA A 468 -26.35 -2.31 13.14
CA ALA A 468 -26.20 -1.31 14.20
C ALA A 468 -27.32 -1.45 15.26
N LYS A 469 -28.57 -1.69 14.83
CA LYS A 469 -29.68 -1.97 15.76
C LYS A 469 -29.43 -3.24 16.58
N LEU A 470 -29.02 -4.34 15.95
CA LEU A 470 -28.68 -5.58 16.65
C LEU A 470 -27.54 -5.37 17.68
N ALA A 471 -26.53 -4.58 17.33
CA ALA A 471 -25.44 -4.23 18.25
C ALA A 471 -25.96 -3.45 19.46
N MET A 472 -26.85 -2.47 19.25
CA MET A 472 -27.46 -1.71 20.34
C MET A 472 -28.35 -2.59 21.23
N GLU A 473 -29.09 -3.54 20.67
CA GLU A 473 -29.87 -4.50 21.47
C GLU A 473 -28.97 -5.33 22.38
N VAL A 474 -27.84 -5.83 21.86
CA VAL A 474 -26.83 -6.58 22.65
C VAL A 474 -26.22 -5.68 23.75
N LEU A 475 -25.85 -4.45 23.40
CA LEU A 475 -25.28 -3.49 24.36
C LEU A 475 -26.24 -3.03 25.45
N ASN A 476 -27.55 -3.13 25.22
CA ASN A 476 -28.59 -2.84 26.21
C ASN A 476 -29.09 -4.11 26.94
N GLY A 477 -28.46 -5.26 26.73
CA GLY A 477 -28.76 -6.51 27.45
C GLY A 477 -30.00 -7.27 26.94
N ALA A 478 -30.60 -6.89 25.82
CA ALA A 478 -31.81 -7.51 25.26
C ALA A 478 -31.60 -8.21 23.90
N GLY A 479 -30.39 -8.14 23.33
CA GLY A 479 -30.06 -8.68 22.01
C GLY A 479 -29.89 -10.19 21.95
N ARG A 480 -29.71 -10.71 20.74
CA ARG A 480 -29.57 -12.15 20.47
C ARG A 480 -28.35 -12.73 21.20
N LYS A 481 -28.58 -13.80 21.98
CA LYS A 481 -27.56 -14.44 22.82
C LYS A 481 -26.36 -14.94 22.00
N THR A 482 -26.58 -15.46 20.80
CA THR A 482 -25.52 -16.06 19.99
C THR A 482 -24.61 -15.00 19.38
N ILE A 483 -25.14 -13.82 19.03
CA ILE A 483 -24.31 -12.65 18.67
C ILE A 483 -23.43 -12.25 19.85
N ARG A 484 -24.00 -12.15 21.06
CA ARG A 484 -23.24 -11.84 22.27
C ARG A 484 -22.11 -12.85 22.52
N TYR A 485 -22.38 -14.15 22.32
CA TYR A 485 -21.34 -15.19 22.43
C TYR A 485 -20.24 -15.05 21.38
N ALA A 486 -20.60 -14.87 20.11
CA ALA A 486 -19.62 -14.68 19.03
C ALA A 486 -18.73 -13.46 19.29
N VAL A 487 -19.32 -12.32 19.66
CA VAL A 487 -18.59 -11.09 20.00
C VAL A 487 -17.68 -11.32 21.20
N GLY A 488 -18.17 -11.98 22.25
CA GLY A 488 -17.38 -12.29 23.44
C GLY A 488 -16.17 -13.17 23.12
N LEU A 489 -16.34 -14.22 22.30
CA LEU A 489 -15.26 -15.14 21.92
C LEU A 489 -14.16 -14.42 21.15
N ASN A 490 -14.54 -13.63 20.15
CA ASN A 490 -13.62 -12.91 19.28
C ASN A 490 -12.93 -11.75 20.00
N ALA A 491 -13.65 -10.97 20.81
CA ALA A 491 -13.04 -9.95 21.67
C ALA A 491 -12.12 -10.57 22.73
N GLY A 492 -12.52 -11.72 23.30
CA GLY A 492 -11.69 -12.46 24.25
C GLY A 492 -10.38 -12.96 23.65
N ALA A 493 -10.40 -13.39 22.38
CA ALA A 493 -9.20 -13.74 21.63
C ALA A 493 -8.24 -12.56 21.47
N VAL A 494 -8.75 -11.37 21.15
CA VAL A 494 -7.94 -10.14 21.10
C VAL A 494 -7.30 -9.86 22.47
N LEU A 495 -8.10 -9.89 23.54
CA LEU A 495 -7.61 -9.60 24.90
C LEU A 495 -6.55 -10.61 25.36
N TYR A 496 -6.70 -11.89 25.02
CA TYR A 496 -5.70 -12.91 25.26
C TYR A 496 -4.41 -12.67 24.45
N LEU A 497 -4.53 -12.44 23.14
CA LEU A 497 -3.37 -12.25 22.25
C LEU A 497 -2.53 -11.05 22.69
N CYS A 498 -3.18 -9.97 23.11
CA CYS A 498 -2.55 -8.74 23.62
C CYS A 498 -2.02 -8.86 25.05
N GLY A 499 -2.22 -9.99 25.74
CA GLY A 499 -1.78 -10.21 27.11
C GLY A 499 -2.60 -9.48 28.18
N LYS A 500 -3.79 -8.95 27.83
CA LYS A 500 -4.75 -8.38 28.79
C LYS A 500 -5.46 -9.46 29.60
N ALA A 501 -5.67 -10.63 28.99
CA ALA A 501 -6.20 -11.81 29.63
C ALA A 501 -5.15 -12.93 29.67
N ARG A 502 -5.14 -13.76 30.72
CA ARG A 502 -4.17 -14.86 30.86
C ARG A 502 -4.52 -16.06 29.98
N THR A 503 -5.82 -16.31 29.79
CA THR A 503 -6.35 -17.39 28.95
C THR A 503 -7.45 -16.86 28.04
N LEU A 504 -7.77 -17.60 26.98
CA LEU A 504 -8.93 -17.31 26.13
C LEU A 504 -10.23 -17.25 26.93
N LYS A 505 -10.40 -18.13 27.94
CA LYS A 505 -11.59 -18.17 28.78
C LYS A 505 -11.71 -16.93 29.67
N ASP A 506 -10.59 -16.45 30.23
CA ASP A 506 -10.57 -15.19 30.97
C ASP A 506 -10.91 -14.02 30.05
N GLY A 507 -10.36 -14.01 28.83
CA GLY A 507 -10.65 -12.98 27.83
C GLY A 507 -12.13 -12.94 27.45
N TYR A 508 -12.75 -14.12 27.25
CA TYR A 508 -14.18 -14.25 27.00
C TYR A 508 -15.01 -13.68 28.15
N ALA A 509 -14.70 -14.06 29.39
CA ALA A 509 -15.38 -13.54 30.58
C ALA A 509 -15.24 -12.02 30.71
N MET A 510 -14.04 -11.47 30.50
CA MET A 510 -13.79 -10.02 30.50
C MET A 510 -14.60 -9.29 29.44
N ALA A 511 -14.69 -9.86 28.23
CA ALA A 511 -15.46 -9.28 27.14
C ALA A 511 -16.97 -9.25 27.46
N LEU A 512 -17.51 -10.34 28.01
CA LEU A 512 -18.91 -10.40 28.44
C LEU A 512 -19.22 -9.41 29.55
N GLU A 513 -18.37 -9.32 30.58
CA GLU A 513 -18.52 -8.36 31.67
C GLU A 513 -18.52 -6.91 31.15
N ALA A 514 -17.68 -6.59 30.16
CA ALA A 514 -17.66 -5.25 29.56
C ALA A 514 -18.91 -4.94 28.73
N ILE A 515 -19.62 -5.94 28.21
CA ILE A 515 -20.93 -5.77 27.59
C ILE A 515 -21.98 -5.55 28.68
N ASP A 516 -22.06 -6.46 29.65
CA ASP A 516 -23.13 -6.51 30.66
C ASP A 516 -23.10 -5.32 31.63
N SER A 517 -21.90 -4.84 31.99
CA SER A 517 -21.72 -3.66 32.85
C SER A 517 -22.05 -2.33 32.16
N GLY A 518 -22.36 -2.34 30.85
CA GLY A 518 -22.59 -1.14 30.05
C GLY A 518 -21.31 -0.39 29.66
N LYS A 519 -20.13 -0.89 30.04
CA LYS A 519 -18.84 -0.27 29.73
C LYS A 519 -18.61 -0.10 28.23
N THR A 520 -18.99 -1.10 27.43
CA THR A 520 -18.87 -1.03 25.97
C THR A 520 -19.82 0.00 25.36
N LEU A 521 -21.04 0.14 25.89
CA LEU A 521 -21.97 1.18 25.45
C LEU A 521 -21.42 2.58 25.78
N ALA A 522 -20.84 2.76 26.96
CA ALA A 522 -20.17 4.01 27.33
C ALA A 522 -18.98 4.33 26.41
N LYS A 523 -18.16 3.33 26.08
CA LYS A 523 -17.05 3.47 25.14
C LYS A 523 -17.52 3.86 23.73
N LEU A 524 -18.61 3.27 23.24
CA LEU A 524 -19.19 3.65 21.95
C LEU A 524 -19.62 5.13 21.94
N LYS A 525 -20.29 5.60 22.99
CA LYS A 525 -20.69 7.01 23.11
C LYS A 525 -19.49 7.96 23.13
N GLU A 526 -18.46 7.61 23.90
CA GLU A 526 -17.19 8.35 23.93
C GLU A 526 -16.56 8.46 22.52
N ILE A 527 -16.53 7.35 21.77
CA ILE A 527 -16.01 7.33 20.39
C ILE A 527 -16.86 8.22 19.48
N GLN A 528 -18.19 8.15 19.57
CA GLN A 528 -19.11 8.98 18.78
C GLN A 528 -18.88 10.47 19.05
N ASP A 529 -18.85 10.88 20.32
CA ASP A 529 -18.71 12.27 20.74
C ASP A 529 -17.37 12.86 20.26
N VAL A 530 -16.27 12.13 20.47
CA VAL A 530 -14.94 12.57 20.03
C VAL A 530 -14.85 12.56 18.50
N SER A 531 -15.40 11.54 17.83
CA SER A 531 -15.39 11.46 16.37
C SER A 531 -16.12 12.64 15.73
N GLN A 532 -17.25 13.06 16.29
CA GLN A 532 -18.01 14.22 15.81
C GLN A 532 -17.25 15.52 16.08
N ALA A 533 -16.70 15.69 17.28
CA ALA A 533 -15.92 16.88 17.65
C ALA A 533 -14.66 17.08 16.78
N LEU A 534 -14.04 16.00 16.29
CA LEU A 534 -12.89 16.06 15.38
C LEU A 534 -13.25 16.34 13.92
N SER A 535 -14.54 16.28 13.59
CA SER A 535 -15.07 16.50 12.24
C SER A 535 -15.61 17.91 12.03
N ALA A 536 -15.85 18.64 13.11
CA ALA A 536 -16.18 20.07 13.14
C ALA A 536 -14.89 20.90 13.05
#